data_AF-A0A7K3XGD5-F1
#
_entry.id   AF-A0A7K3XGD5-F1
#
_cell.length_a   1.000
_cell.length_b   1.000
_cell.length_c   1.000
_cell.angle_alpha   90.00
_cell.angle_beta   90.00
_cell.angle_gamma   90.00
#
_symmetry.space_group_name_H-M   'P 1'
#
loop_
_entity.id
_entity.type
_entity.pdbx_description
1 polymer ?
#
loop_
_entity_poly.entity_id
_entity_poly.type
_entity_poly.pdbx_seq_one_letter_code
_entity_poly.pdbx_strand_id
1 'polypeptide(L)'
;MNRKLKTVLLTIPAILIVCTLAFGSFYTYWNTASPDKTCSSCHEIGKSVNSQAQSSHRYLHCKECHGTALSNGLHSMKEKGMMVVNHVKNKKVENIKLNEEQLLEVLINCKRCHSSEYAKWTSGGHSVDYEHVFLNTKHNSAEQINYDCLRCHGMFFEGNVSDVVEPMNIKGPWKLKDAKMATNPAIPCMACHQIHQDGTPKARPDYADPKTIFYQKKTAISKLGFYDRHEKVYFPATELPALNLWAGERKVKVSDDIILRNCVQCHAPNAHHQAGTADDRTPRGVHEGLSCTACHDAHSNDAKNSCASCHPAISNCKIDVTKMNTSYADATSPNNIHFVACADCHKEEKRRIVSTMRN
;
A
#
# COMPACT_ATOMS: atom_id res chain seq x y z
N MET A 1 -26.25 -54.23 29.97
CA MET A 1 -25.20 -53.41 29.31
C MET A 1 -23.83 -53.98 29.64
N ASN A 2 -23.07 -54.45 28.64
CA ASN A 2 -21.80 -55.15 28.82
C ASN A 2 -20.80 -54.28 29.60
N ARG A 3 -20.03 -54.86 30.54
CA ARG A 3 -19.11 -54.10 31.42
C ARG A 3 -18.09 -53.30 30.60
N LYS A 4 -17.64 -53.87 29.48
CA LYS A 4 -16.80 -53.18 28.47
C LYS A 4 -17.50 -51.98 27.82
N LEU A 5 -18.80 -52.09 27.54
CA LEU A 5 -19.59 -51.01 26.94
C LEU A 5 -19.81 -49.86 27.93
N LYS A 6 -20.03 -50.15 29.22
CA LYS A 6 -20.07 -49.14 30.29
C LYS A 6 -18.73 -48.43 30.48
N THR A 7 -17.62 -49.16 30.45
CA THR A 7 -16.28 -48.56 30.54
C THR A 7 -16.03 -47.65 29.35
N VAL A 8 -16.28 -48.10 28.12
CA VAL A 8 -16.13 -47.27 26.91
C VAL A 8 -17.02 -46.02 26.94
N LEU A 9 -18.28 -46.16 27.35
CA LEU A 9 -19.22 -45.03 27.48
C LEU A 9 -18.81 -44.00 28.52
N LEU A 10 -18.01 -44.37 29.53
CA LEU A 10 -17.54 -43.46 30.58
C LEU A 10 -16.15 -42.90 30.27
N THR A 11 -15.26 -43.71 29.69
CA THR A 11 -13.88 -43.30 29.41
C THR A 11 -13.78 -42.36 28.22
N ILE A 12 -14.55 -42.59 27.15
CA ILE A 12 -14.49 -41.72 25.96
C ILE A 12 -14.90 -40.27 26.29
N PRO A 13 -16.04 -40.02 26.96
CA PRO A 13 -16.41 -38.66 27.35
C PRO A 13 -15.41 -38.04 28.33
N ALA A 14 -14.89 -38.81 29.29
CA ALA A 14 -13.88 -38.32 30.22
C ALA A 14 -12.59 -37.89 29.50
N ILE A 15 -12.10 -38.68 28.54
CA ILE A 15 -10.95 -38.35 27.70
C ILE A 15 -11.24 -37.10 26.86
N LEU A 16 -12.41 -37.02 26.22
CA LEU A 16 -12.80 -35.85 25.44
C LEU A 16 -12.85 -34.58 26.27
N ILE A 17 -13.39 -34.64 27.49
CA ILE A 17 -13.42 -33.50 28.42
C ILE A 17 -12.00 -33.09 28.78
N VAL A 18 -11.13 -34.03 29.17
CA VAL A 18 -9.74 -33.74 29.51
C VAL A 18 -8.98 -33.13 28.32
N CYS A 19 -9.13 -33.70 27.13
CA CYS A 19 -8.52 -33.16 25.91
C CYS A 19 -9.04 -31.76 25.57
N THR A 20 -10.34 -31.53 25.72
CA THR A 20 -10.95 -30.21 25.45
C THR A 20 -10.47 -29.17 26.46
N LEU A 21 -10.38 -29.53 27.74
CA LEU A 21 -9.85 -28.64 28.78
C LEU A 21 -8.37 -28.35 28.53
N ALA A 22 -7.54 -29.36 28.29
CA ALA A 22 -6.11 -29.18 28.02
C ALA A 22 -5.87 -28.33 26.77
N PHE A 23 -6.55 -28.64 25.67
CA PHE A 23 -6.41 -27.89 24.41
C PHE A 23 -6.98 -26.47 24.54
N GLY A 24 -8.13 -26.30 25.20
CA GLY A 24 -8.74 -25.00 25.45
C GLY A 24 -7.86 -24.10 26.33
N SER A 25 -7.27 -24.66 27.39
CA SER A 25 -6.31 -23.95 28.25
C SER A 25 -5.03 -23.58 27.49
N PHE A 26 -4.46 -24.50 26.71
CA PHE A 26 -3.28 -24.21 25.88
C PHE A 26 -3.58 -23.15 24.81
N TYR A 27 -4.69 -23.28 24.10
CA TYR A 27 -5.13 -22.29 23.11
C TYR A 27 -5.35 -20.92 23.75
N THR A 28 -6.00 -20.86 24.91
CA THR A 28 -6.21 -19.60 25.64
C THR A 28 -4.87 -18.99 26.05
N TYR A 29 -3.96 -19.78 26.60
CA TYR A 29 -2.61 -19.34 26.95
C TYR A 29 -1.86 -18.81 25.74
N TRP A 30 -1.82 -19.57 24.64
CA TRP A 30 -1.13 -19.19 23.40
C TRP A 30 -1.63 -17.85 22.84
N ASN A 31 -2.92 -17.57 22.95
CA ASN A 31 -3.52 -16.36 22.43
C ASN A 31 -3.51 -15.18 23.41
N THR A 32 -3.15 -15.37 24.69
CA THR A 32 -3.15 -14.28 25.68
C THR A 32 -1.76 -13.97 26.23
N ALA A 33 -0.83 -14.92 26.18
CA ALA A 33 0.55 -14.70 26.60
C ALA A 33 1.28 -13.68 25.70
N SER A 34 2.36 -13.11 26.25
CA SER A 34 3.22 -12.18 25.50
C SER A 34 3.89 -12.88 24.31
N PRO A 35 4.23 -12.15 23.23
CA PRO A 35 4.94 -12.71 22.09
C PRO A 35 6.26 -13.42 22.48
N ASP A 36 6.91 -12.98 23.55
CA ASP A 36 8.12 -13.58 24.13
C ASP A 36 7.93 -15.03 24.64
N LYS A 37 6.68 -15.42 24.91
CA LYS A 37 6.32 -16.76 25.41
C LYS A 37 5.66 -17.64 24.36
N THR A 38 5.38 -17.09 23.16
CA THR A 38 4.62 -17.78 22.11
C THR A 38 5.32 -17.63 20.77
N CYS A 39 5.09 -16.55 20.04
CA CYS A 39 5.60 -16.35 18.69
C CYS A 39 7.13 -16.40 18.62
N SER A 40 7.83 -15.72 19.53
CA SER A 40 9.31 -15.71 19.57
C SER A 40 9.94 -17.09 19.88
N SER A 41 9.16 -18.06 20.37
CA SER A 41 9.66 -19.43 20.58
C SER A 41 9.97 -20.16 19.27
N CYS A 42 9.44 -19.67 18.15
CA CYS A 42 9.77 -20.14 16.81
C CYS A 42 10.90 -19.28 16.22
N HIS A 43 12.05 -19.90 15.90
CA HIS A 43 13.24 -19.16 15.47
C HIS A 43 13.06 -18.52 14.09
N GLU A 44 12.20 -19.07 13.24
CA GLU A 44 11.90 -18.56 11.90
C GLU A 44 11.16 -17.22 11.91
N ILE A 45 10.39 -16.95 12.98
CA ILE A 45 9.62 -15.70 13.12
C ILE A 45 10.23 -14.76 14.17
N GLY A 46 11.28 -15.18 14.88
CA GLY A 46 11.95 -14.38 15.90
C GLY A 46 12.38 -13.00 15.39
N LYS A 47 12.92 -12.92 14.16
CA LYS A 47 13.28 -11.63 13.53
C LYS A 47 12.07 -10.70 13.36
N SER A 48 10.93 -11.23 12.93
CA SER A 48 9.68 -10.46 12.77
C SER A 48 9.12 -10.00 14.11
N VAL A 49 9.20 -10.83 15.15
CA VAL A 49 8.78 -10.47 16.52
C VAL A 49 9.67 -9.34 17.07
N ASN A 50 10.99 -9.44 16.90
CA ASN A 50 11.93 -8.39 17.31
C ASN A 50 11.68 -7.07 16.57
N SER A 51 11.41 -7.14 15.26
CA SER A 51 11.08 -5.95 14.45
C SER A 51 9.76 -5.31 14.92
N GLN A 52 8.76 -6.13 15.27
CA GLN A 52 7.51 -5.63 15.82
C GLN A 52 7.68 -4.96 17.19
N ALA A 53 8.56 -5.48 18.05
CA ALA A 53 8.87 -4.86 19.34
C ALA A 53 9.45 -3.44 19.18
N GLN A 54 10.01 -3.12 18.02
CA GLN A 54 10.58 -1.81 17.66
C GLN A 54 9.59 -0.90 16.90
N SER A 55 8.40 -1.40 16.55
CA SER A 55 7.47 -0.70 15.66
C SER A 55 6.49 0.25 16.37
N SER A 56 5.78 1.07 15.60
CA SER A 56 4.65 1.87 16.12
C SER A 56 3.50 1.02 16.69
N HIS A 57 3.45 -0.27 16.34
CA HIS A 57 2.42 -1.23 16.74
C HIS A 57 2.87 -2.18 17.86
N ARG A 58 4.03 -1.96 18.50
CA ARG A 58 4.64 -2.90 19.48
C ARG A 58 3.76 -3.35 20.65
N TYR A 59 2.69 -2.61 20.96
CA TYR A 59 1.75 -2.95 22.03
C TYR A 59 0.54 -3.76 21.57
N LEU A 60 0.40 -4.02 20.27
CA LEU A 60 -0.64 -4.91 19.73
C LEU A 60 -0.18 -6.37 19.81
N HIS A 61 -1.11 -7.27 20.17
CA HIS A 61 -0.84 -8.70 20.07
C HIS A 61 -0.80 -9.14 18.61
N CYS A 62 0.11 -10.05 18.25
CA CYS A 62 0.25 -10.53 16.86
C CYS A 62 -1.08 -11.04 16.25
N LYS A 63 -1.92 -11.68 17.07
CA LYS A 63 -3.25 -12.19 16.66
C LYS A 63 -4.22 -11.10 16.20
N GLU A 64 -4.00 -9.86 16.60
CA GLU A 64 -4.84 -8.73 16.19
C GLU A 64 -4.65 -8.38 14.73
N CYS A 65 -3.50 -8.74 14.15
CA CYS A 65 -3.20 -8.55 12.73
C CYS A 65 -3.23 -9.88 11.96
N HIS A 66 -2.67 -10.96 12.52
CA HIS A 66 -2.50 -12.26 11.85
C HIS A 66 -3.59 -13.30 12.16
N GLY A 67 -4.56 -12.95 13.01
CA GLY A 67 -5.57 -13.88 13.52
C GLY A 67 -4.98 -14.98 14.43
N THR A 68 -5.81 -15.95 14.76
CA THR A 68 -5.47 -17.14 15.55
C THR A 68 -5.52 -18.38 14.66
N ALA A 69 -5.16 -19.54 15.21
CA ALA A 69 -5.35 -20.82 14.51
C ALA A 69 -6.81 -21.14 14.18
N LEU A 70 -7.77 -20.44 14.80
CA LEU A 70 -9.21 -20.66 14.60
C LEU A 70 -9.91 -19.51 13.86
N SER A 71 -9.18 -18.45 13.48
CA SER A 71 -9.79 -17.25 12.89
C SER A 71 -10.59 -17.53 11.62
N ASN A 72 -10.09 -18.39 10.71
CA ASN A 72 -10.82 -18.83 9.51
C ASN A 72 -11.12 -20.35 9.55
N GLY A 73 -11.42 -20.87 10.74
CA GLY A 73 -11.83 -22.26 10.94
C GLY A 73 -10.78 -23.28 10.47
N LEU A 74 -11.20 -24.25 9.65
CA LEU A 74 -10.35 -25.35 9.18
C LEU A 74 -9.17 -24.87 8.31
N HIS A 75 -9.31 -23.73 7.61
CA HIS A 75 -8.24 -23.19 6.78
C HIS A 75 -7.05 -22.78 7.64
N SER A 76 -7.26 -21.88 8.62
CA SER A 76 -6.20 -21.40 9.52
C SER A 76 -5.57 -22.53 10.33
N MET A 77 -6.36 -23.53 10.76
CA MET A 77 -5.81 -24.69 11.47
C MET A 77 -4.89 -25.52 10.57
N LYS A 78 -5.31 -25.79 9.34
CA LYS A 78 -4.52 -26.55 8.37
C LYS A 78 -3.24 -25.81 8.02
N GLU A 79 -3.35 -24.52 7.70
CA GLU A 79 -2.22 -23.66 7.35
C GLU A 79 -1.17 -23.62 8.47
N LYS A 80 -1.58 -23.24 9.69
CA LYS A 80 -0.65 -23.13 10.83
C LYS A 80 -0.10 -24.48 11.29
N GLY A 81 -0.91 -25.55 11.23
CA GLY A 81 -0.44 -26.92 11.47
C GLY A 81 0.58 -27.39 10.45
N MET A 82 0.38 -27.06 9.16
CA MET A 82 1.30 -27.43 8.10
C MET A 82 2.64 -26.68 8.19
N MET A 83 2.68 -25.48 8.75
CA MET A 83 3.97 -24.81 9.04
C MET A 83 4.84 -25.66 9.96
N VAL A 84 4.27 -26.20 11.06
CA VAL A 84 5.00 -27.08 11.99
C VAL A 84 5.42 -28.38 11.30
N VAL A 85 4.53 -29.00 10.53
CA VAL A 85 4.84 -30.23 9.79
C VAL A 85 5.97 -30.02 8.77
N ASN A 86 5.94 -28.90 8.05
CA ASN A 86 6.95 -28.57 7.05
C ASN A 86 8.31 -28.26 7.69
N HIS A 87 8.30 -27.56 8.83
CA HIS A 87 9.48 -27.32 9.65
C HIS A 87 10.15 -28.64 10.06
N VAL A 88 9.41 -29.56 10.70
CA VAL A 88 9.94 -30.86 11.15
C VAL A 88 10.46 -31.71 9.97
N LYS A 89 9.87 -31.53 8.79
CA LYS A 89 10.28 -32.24 7.57
C LYS A 89 11.42 -31.53 6.80
N ASN A 90 11.99 -30.45 7.31
CA ASN A 90 12.99 -29.61 6.65
C ASN A 90 12.58 -29.17 5.23
N LYS A 91 11.29 -28.96 4.98
CA LYS A 91 10.78 -28.52 3.68
C LYS A 91 10.48 -27.01 3.75
N LYS A 92 11.30 -26.20 3.06
CA LYS A 92 11.12 -24.74 2.85
C LYS A 92 10.95 -23.97 4.17
N VAL A 93 11.98 -23.96 5.01
CA VAL A 93 11.88 -23.48 6.41
C VAL A 93 12.31 -22.03 6.60
N GLU A 94 13.16 -21.47 5.73
CA GLU A 94 13.87 -20.22 6.05
C GLU A 94 13.17 -18.92 5.62
N ASN A 95 12.01 -18.99 4.97
CA ASN A 95 11.28 -17.79 4.53
C ASN A 95 9.77 -17.94 4.80
N ILE A 96 9.38 -17.88 6.08
CA ILE A 96 7.96 -17.74 6.44
C ILE A 96 7.52 -16.32 6.08
N LYS A 97 6.92 -16.18 4.89
CA LYS A 97 6.30 -14.95 4.40
C LYS A 97 4.80 -15.17 4.24
N LEU A 98 4.03 -14.10 4.38
CA LEU A 98 2.62 -14.13 4.03
C LEU A 98 2.48 -14.22 2.51
N ASN A 99 1.61 -15.11 2.04
CA ASN A 99 1.12 -15.03 0.67
C ASN A 99 0.12 -13.88 0.52
N GLU A 100 -0.34 -13.62 -0.70
CA GLU A 100 -1.28 -12.52 -0.98
C GLU A 100 -2.60 -12.66 -0.20
N GLU A 101 -3.19 -13.86 -0.15
CA GLU A 101 -4.44 -14.13 0.57
C GLU A 101 -4.31 -13.74 2.06
N GLN A 102 -3.26 -14.21 2.73
CA GLN A 102 -2.98 -13.87 4.12
C GLN A 102 -2.70 -12.38 4.32
N LEU A 103 -2.06 -11.71 3.36
CA LEU A 103 -1.82 -10.27 3.42
C LEU A 103 -3.12 -9.48 3.29
N LEU A 104 -4.03 -9.90 2.42
CA LEU A 104 -5.34 -9.28 2.29
C LEU A 104 -6.20 -9.49 3.55
N GLU A 105 -6.05 -10.61 4.25
CA GLU A 105 -6.67 -10.76 5.58
C GLU A 105 -6.12 -9.75 6.59
N VAL A 106 -4.80 -9.51 6.61
CA VAL A 106 -4.17 -8.48 7.47
C VAL A 106 -4.68 -7.09 7.10
N LEU A 107 -4.84 -6.78 5.81
CA LEU A 107 -5.40 -5.50 5.34
C LEU A 107 -6.78 -5.23 5.93
N ILE A 108 -7.66 -6.22 5.98
CA ILE A 108 -8.99 -6.06 6.58
C ILE A 108 -8.90 -5.78 8.08
N ASN A 109 -7.92 -6.36 8.79
CA ASN A 109 -7.71 -6.09 10.21
C ASN A 109 -7.25 -4.65 10.48
N CYS A 110 -6.57 -3.99 9.52
CA CYS A 110 -6.20 -2.57 9.64
C CYS A 110 -7.44 -1.66 9.81
N LYS A 111 -8.55 -1.96 9.14
CA LYS A 111 -9.80 -1.17 9.18
C LYS A 111 -10.34 -0.97 10.59
N ARG A 112 -10.11 -1.92 11.50
CA ARG A 112 -10.61 -1.87 12.88
C ARG A 112 -10.11 -0.66 13.65
N CYS A 113 -8.88 -0.22 13.37
CA CYS A 113 -8.26 0.94 14.00
C CYS A 113 -8.04 2.11 13.02
N HIS A 114 -7.84 1.82 11.74
CA HIS A 114 -7.60 2.80 10.66
C HIS A 114 -8.82 2.95 9.74
N SER A 115 -10.03 3.02 10.31
CA SER A 115 -11.27 3.08 9.54
C SER A 115 -11.34 4.26 8.57
N SER A 116 -10.84 5.43 8.97
CA SER A 116 -10.80 6.61 8.11
C SER A 116 -9.81 6.45 6.94
N GLU A 117 -8.62 5.92 7.19
CA GLU A 117 -7.62 5.70 6.13
C GLU A 117 -8.09 4.62 5.17
N TYR A 118 -8.69 3.55 5.68
CA TYR A 118 -9.30 2.49 4.87
C TYR A 118 -10.42 3.04 3.99
N ALA A 119 -11.29 3.90 4.53
CA ALA A 119 -12.36 4.52 3.76
C ALA A 119 -11.81 5.42 2.64
N LYS A 120 -10.76 6.21 2.93
CA LYS A 120 -10.06 7.02 1.93
C LYS A 120 -9.46 6.15 0.83
N TRP A 121 -8.72 5.11 1.19
CA TRP A 121 -8.14 4.15 0.25
C TRP A 121 -9.21 3.51 -0.63
N THR A 122 -10.31 3.02 -0.03
CA THR A 122 -11.43 2.39 -0.75
C THR A 122 -12.13 3.35 -1.72
N SER A 123 -12.13 4.66 -1.41
CA SER A 123 -12.71 5.68 -2.29
C SER A 123 -11.75 6.17 -3.39
N GLY A 124 -10.49 5.75 -3.34
CA GLY A 124 -9.42 6.22 -4.21
C GLY A 124 -9.05 5.25 -5.32
N GLY A 125 -8.21 5.70 -6.25
CA GLY A 125 -7.73 4.85 -7.35
C GLY A 125 -6.82 3.69 -6.91
N HIS A 126 -6.26 3.75 -5.69
CA HIS A 126 -5.39 2.68 -5.18
C HIS A 126 -6.16 1.46 -4.65
N SER A 127 -7.48 1.52 -4.48
CA SER A 127 -8.28 0.32 -4.19
C SER A 127 -8.70 -0.43 -5.45
N VAL A 128 -8.10 -0.12 -6.61
CA VAL A 128 -8.35 -0.84 -7.86
C VAL A 128 -8.10 -2.33 -7.68
N ASP A 129 -8.97 -3.14 -8.27
CA ASP A 129 -8.90 -4.59 -8.20
C ASP A 129 -8.32 -5.21 -9.49
N TYR A 130 -8.10 -6.52 -9.47
CA TYR A 130 -7.54 -7.24 -10.62
C TYR A 130 -8.45 -7.17 -11.85
N GLU A 131 -9.77 -7.18 -11.67
CA GLU A 131 -10.70 -7.08 -12.79
C GLU A 131 -10.53 -5.76 -13.55
N HIS A 132 -10.54 -4.64 -12.83
CA HIS A 132 -10.43 -3.32 -13.41
C HIS A 132 -9.04 -3.03 -14.01
N VAL A 133 -7.98 -3.64 -13.46
CA VAL A 133 -6.63 -3.54 -14.04
C VAL A 133 -6.52 -4.41 -15.29
N PHE A 134 -6.76 -5.71 -15.18
CA PHE A 134 -6.37 -6.67 -16.20
C PHE A 134 -7.42 -6.90 -17.29
N LEU A 135 -8.68 -6.49 -17.08
CA LEU A 135 -9.74 -6.60 -18.09
C LEU A 135 -10.12 -5.27 -18.74
N ASN A 136 -9.31 -4.22 -18.56
CA ASN A 136 -9.58 -2.91 -19.15
C ASN A 136 -9.42 -2.93 -20.68
N THR A 137 -10.54 -3.04 -21.41
CA THR A 137 -10.53 -3.09 -22.88
C THR A 137 -9.82 -1.90 -23.52
N LYS A 138 -9.98 -0.69 -22.98
CA LYS A 138 -9.37 0.52 -23.55
C LYS A 138 -7.84 0.48 -23.44
N HIS A 139 -7.32 0.10 -22.28
CA HIS A 139 -5.89 -0.04 -22.06
C HIS A 139 -5.32 -1.23 -22.86
N ASN A 140 -5.90 -2.42 -22.68
CA ASN A 140 -5.35 -3.65 -23.25
C ASN A 140 -5.38 -3.68 -24.80
N SER A 141 -6.29 -2.93 -25.43
CA SER A 141 -6.30 -2.80 -26.90
C SER A 141 -5.20 -1.86 -27.42
N ALA A 142 -4.69 -0.98 -26.57
CA ALA A 142 -3.64 -0.01 -26.91
C ALA A 142 -2.25 -0.50 -26.50
N GLU A 143 -2.14 -1.25 -25.41
CA GLU A 143 -0.90 -1.76 -24.86
C GLU A 143 -1.05 -3.23 -24.46
N GLN A 144 -0.08 -4.06 -24.85
CA GLN A 144 -0.08 -5.46 -24.47
C GLN A 144 0.29 -5.62 -23.00
N ILE A 145 -0.57 -6.32 -22.25
CA ILE A 145 -0.28 -6.77 -20.89
C ILE A 145 1.06 -7.50 -20.87
N ASN A 146 1.90 -7.17 -19.89
CA ASN A 146 3.24 -7.75 -19.75
C ASN A 146 3.62 -7.95 -18.28
N TYR A 147 4.81 -8.49 -18.02
CA TYR A 147 5.25 -8.83 -16.67
C TYR A 147 5.40 -7.62 -15.73
N ASP A 148 5.68 -6.44 -16.29
CA ASP A 148 5.85 -5.21 -15.50
C ASP A 148 4.53 -4.71 -14.92
N CYS A 149 3.37 -5.17 -15.41
CA CYS A 149 2.08 -4.86 -14.80
C CYS A 149 2.05 -5.29 -13.31
N LEU A 150 2.64 -6.44 -12.98
CA LEU A 150 2.70 -6.96 -11.60
C LEU A 150 3.71 -6.22 -10.71
N ARG A 151 4.56 -5.36 -11.27
CA ARG A 151 5.47 -4.51 -10.48
C ARG A 151 4.68 -3.54 -9.60
N CYS A 152 3.52 -3.09 -10.07
CA CYS A 152 2.68 -2.12 -9.39
C CYS A 152 1.29 -2.69 -9.05
N HIS A 153 0.70 -3.49 -9.94
CA HIS A 153 -0.66 -4.03 -9.82
C HIS A 153 -0.63 -5.54 -9.56
N GLY A 154 -0.49 -5.94 -8.30
CA GLY A 154 -0.33 -7.34 -7.90
C GLY A 154 1.05 -7.67 -7.34
N MET A 155 1.63 -6.72 -6.59
CA MET A 155 2.98 -6.81 -6.04
C MET A 155 3.20 -8.05 -5.16
N PHE A 156 2.14 -8.55 -4.53
CA PHE A 156 2.16 -9.71 -3.63
C PHE A 156 1.75 -11.02 -4.32
N PHE A 157 1.30 -10.96 -5.58
CA PHE A 157 0.97 -12.16 -6.34
C PHE A 157 2.23 -12.97 -6.63
N GLU A 158 2.23 -14.26 -6.28
CA GLU A 158 3.41 -15.12 -6.36
C GLU A 158 3.67 -15.68 -7.77
N GLY A 159 2.69 -15.60 -8.68
CA GLY A 159 2.77 -16.12 -10.05
C GLY A 159 3.22 -15.11 -11.10
N ASN A 160 2.97 -15.41 -12.37
CA ASN A 160 3.23 -14.54 -13.51
C ASN A 160 1.95 -13.88 -14.01
N VAL A 161 2.08 -12.82 -14.81
CA VAL A 161 0.91 -12.16 -15.39
C VAL A 161 0.06 -13.11 -16.27
N SER A 162 0.71 -14.09 -16.92
CA SER A 162 0.05 -15.15 -17.66
C SER A 162 -0.77 -16.10 -16.78
N ASP A 163 -0.54 -16.11 -15.46
CA ASP A 163 -1.33 -16.88 -14.49
C ASP A 163 -2.55 -16.08 -13.99
N VAL A 164 -2.56 -14.76 -14.24
CA VAL A 164 -3.66 -13.85 -13.87
C VAL A 164 -4.68 -13.75 -14.99
N VAL A 165 -4.23 -13.46 -16.22
CA VAL A 165 -5.11 -13.08 -17.32
C VAL A 165 -4.75 -13.79 -18.63
N GLU A 166 -5.76 -14.08 -19.43
CA GLU A 166 -5.60 -14.57 -20.79
C GLU A 166 -6.68 -13.97 -21.73
N PRO A 167 -6.40 -13.79 -23.03
CA PRO A 167 -5.12 -14.03 -23.70
C PRO A 167 -4.11 -12.88 -23.49
N MET A 168 -2.82 -13.19 -23.59
CA MET A 168 -1.73 -12.19 -23.51
C MET A 168 -1.52 -11.50 -24.86
N ASN A 169 -2.54 -10.79 -25.36
CA ASN A 169 -2.49 -10.04 -26.63
C ASN A 169 -3.36 -8.77 -26.57
N ILE A 170 -3.35 -7.97 -27.63
CA ILE A 170 -4.13 -6.72 -27.74
C ILE A 170 -5.54 -6.88 -28.36
N LYS A 171 -5.98 -8.12 -28.65
CA LYS A 171 -7.24 -8.40 -29.35
C LYS A 171 -8.39 -8.76 -28.41
N GLY A 172 -8.06 -9.38 -27.27
CA GLY A 172 -9.06 -9.89 -26.34
C GLY A 172 -9.97 -10.97 -26.94
N PRO A 173 -11.14 -11.23 -26.33
CA PRO A 173 -11.54 -10.73 -25.02
C PRO A 173 -10.64 -11.28 -23.91
N TRP A 174 -10.27 -10.44 -22.95
CA TRP A 174 -9.50 -10.84 -21.78
C TRP A 174 -10.41 -11.41 -20.70
N LYS A 175 -9.91 -12.40 -19.98
CA LYS A 175 -10.55 -13.00 -18.81
C LYS A 175 -9.50 -13.34 -17.77
N LEU A 176 -9.89 -13.24 -16.50
CA LEU A 176 -9.08 -13.74 -15.41
C LEU A 176 -9.09 -15.27 -15.43
N LYS A 177 -7.93 -15.88 -15.16
CA LYS A 177 -7.82 -17.34 -15.04
C LYS A 177 -8.46 -17.88 -13.76
N ASP A 178 -8.39 -17.10 -12.69
CA ASP A 178 -9.15 -17.32 -11.46
C ASP A 178 -10.12 -16.17 -11.23
N ALA A 179 -11.42 -16.44 -11.43
CA ALA A 179 -12.47 -15.47 -11.21
C ALA A 179 -12.56 -14.99 -9.75
N LYS A 180 -12.04 -15.76 -8.78
CA LYS A 180 -12.04 -15.36 -7.37
C LYS A 180 -11.14 -14.15 -7.10
N MET A 181 -10.16 -13.92 -7.96
CA MET A 181 -9.26 -12.78 -7.82
C MET A 181 -9.86 -11.46 -8.29
N ALA A 182 -11.00 -11.47 -9.00
CA ALA A 182 -11.58 -10.29 -9.64
C ALA A 182 -11.65 -9.08 -8.72
N THR A 183 -12.16 -9.28 -7.49
CA THR A 183 -12.34 -8.22 -6.48
C THR A 183 -11.15 -8.08 -5.53
N ASN A 184 -10.07 -8.82 -5.71
CA ASN A 184 -8.89 -8.67 -4.87
C ASN A 184 -8.23 -7.31 -5.16
N PRO A 185 -7.82 -6.55 -4.15
CA PRO A 185 -7.09 -5.31 -4.39
C PRO A 185 -5.74 -5.56 -5.04
N ALA A 186 -5.43 -4.86 -6.13
CA ALA A 186 -4.15 -4.96 -6.81
C ALA A 186 -3.05 -4.10 -6.15
N ILE A 187 -3.43 -3.08 -5.37
CA ILE A 187 -2.53 -2.18 -4.64
C ILE A 187 -2.98 -2.07 -3.16
N PRO A 188 -2.72 -3.09 -2.32
CA PRO A 188 -3.09 -3.05 -0.90
C PRO A 188 -2.23 -2.04 -0.13
N CYS A 189 -2.61 -1.66 1.10
CA CYS A 189 -1.86 -0.71 1.93
C CYS A 189 -0.37 -1.06 2.07
N MET A 190 -0.07 -2.36 2.13
CA MET A 190 1.28 -2.89 2.25
C MET A 190 2.15 -2.65 1.00
N ALA A 191 1.61 -2.19 -0.12
CA ALA A 191 2.42 -1.71 -1.25
C ALA A 191 3.35 -0.54 -0.84
N CYS A 192 2.89 0.29 0.10
CA CYS A 192 3.60 1.49 0.57
C CYS A 192 3.97 1.45 2.07
N HIS A 193 3.41 0.50 2.82
CA HIS A 193 3.57 0.43 4.28
C HIS A 193 4.19 -0.90 4.73
N GLN A 194 5.35 -0.81 5.37
CA GLN A 194 5.91 -1.92 6.13
C GLN A 194 5.37 -1.90 7.57
N ILE A 195 4.70 -2.97 7.99
CA ILE A 195 4.03 -3.02 9.31
C ILE A 195 5.02 -3.15 10.47
N HIS A 196 5.98 -4.07 10.36
CA HIS A 196 7.01 -4.32 11.37
C HIS A 196 8.24 -3.44 11.16
N GLN A 197 8.04 -2.14 10.90
CA GLN A 197 9.13 -1.18 10.72
C GLN A 197 9.33 -0.35 12.00
N ASP A 198 10.58 -0.01 12.28
CA ASP A 198 10.96 0.89 13.38
C ASP A 198 10.11 2.15 13.41
N GLY A 199 9.46 2.40 14.55
CA GLY A 199 8.62 3.56 14.73
C GLY A 199 8.52 3.95 16.19
N THR A 200 7.61 4.87 16.50
CA THR A 200 7.28 5.24 17.88
C THR A 200 5.77 5.25 18.01
N PRO A 201 5.19 4.58 19.03
CA PRO A 201 3.75 4.62 19.27
C PRO A 201 3.30 6.07 19.46
N LYS A 202 2.11 6.40 18.96
CA LYS A 202 1.51 7.72 19.21
C LYS A 202 1.27 7.86 20.72
N ALA A 203 1.88 8.86 21.33
CA ALA A 203 1.68 9.21 22.73
C ALA A 203 0.80 10.46 22.86
N ARG A 204 0.12 10.58 24.00
CA ARG A 204 -0.52 11.85 24.35
C ARG A 204 0.59 12.90 24.58
N PRO A 205 0.37 14.17 24.17
CA PRO A 205 1.29 15.24 24.52
C PRO A 205 1.43 15.36 26.03
N ASP A 206 2.57 15.90 26.47
CA ASP A 206 2.71 16.36 27.84
C ASP A 206 1.89 17.64 28.05
N TYR A 207 1.01 17.65 29.04
CA TYR A 207 0.15 18.77 29.37
C TYR A 207 0.72 19.68 30.47
N ALA A 208 1.93 19.39 30.99
CA ALA A 208 2.57 20.20 32.02
C ALA A 208 2.87 21.64 31.56
N ASP A 209 3.23 21.83 30.28
CA ASP A 209 3.30 23.14 29.63
C ASP A 209 2.49 23.16 28.32
N PRO A 210 1.19 23.53 28.38
CA PRO A 210 0.31 23.56 27.22
C PRO A 210 0.81 24.43 26.06
N LYS A 211 1.65 25.45 26.34
CA LYS A 211 2.18 26.34 25.31
C LYS A 211 3.14 25.62 24.38
N THR A 212 3.79 24.56 24.86
CA THR A 212 4.81 23.82 24.11
C THR A 212 4.24 22.67 23.28
N ILE A 213 2.99 22.24 23.54
CA ILE A 213 2.33 21.11 22.86
C ILE A 213 2.38 21.24 21.33
N PHE A 214 2.14 22.44 20.81
CA PHE A 214 2.13 22.71 19.37
C PHE A 214 3.52 22.68 18.74
N TYR A 215 4.58 22.95 19.51
CA TYR A 215 5.96 23.07 19.02
C TYR A 215 6.80 21.81 19.27
N GLN A 216 6.48 21.01 20.29
CA GLN A 216 7.19 19.78 20.64
C GLN A 216 6.77 18.56 19.81
N LYS A 217 5.78 18.72 18.93
CA LYS A 217 5.30 17.64 18.08
C LYS A 217 6.37 17.29 17.05
N LYS A 218 7.30 16.41 17.40
CA LYS A 218 8.17 15.74 16.44
C LYS A 218 7.26 15.05 15.43
N THR A 219 7.38 15.41 14.16
CA THR A 219 6.70 14.70 13.08
C THR A 219 7.11 13.24 13.20
N ALA A 220 6.20 12.40 13.67
CA ALA A 220 6.34 10.97 13.53
C ALA A 220 6.27 10.73 12.02
N ILE A 221 7.42 10.73 11.36
CA ILE A 221 7.53 10.38 9.96
C ILE A 221 6.99 8.96 9.91
N SER A 222 5.77 8.82 9.38
CA SER A 222 5.27 7.51 8.98
C SER A 222 6.29 7.00 7.99
N LYS A 223 7.14 6.07 8.41
CA LYS A 223 8.15 5.53 7.52
C LYS A 223 7.39 4.73 6.46
N LEU A 224 7.34 5.29 5.26
CA LEU A 224 6.87 4.59 4.08
C LEU A 224 7.99 3.66 3.61
N GLY A 225 7.59 2.56 2.98
CA GLY A 225 8.50 1.65 2.34
C GLY A 225 7.85 1.07 1.10
N PHE A 226 8.58 1.07 -0.01
CA PHE A 226 8.15 0.43 -1.23
C PHE A 226 8.40 -1.08 -1.10
N TYR A 227 7.37 -1.89 -1.24
CA TYR A 227 7.58 -3.33 -1.37
C TYR A 227 8.11 -3.63 -2.77
N ASP A 228 9.30 -4.21 -2.90
CA ASP A 228 9.76 -4.68 -4.19
C ASP A 228 9.35 -6.14 -4.38
N ARG A 229 8.60 -6.41 -5.46
CA ARG A 229 8.10 -7.76 -5.77
C ARG A 229 9.23 -8.72 -6.14
N HIS A 230 10.27 -8.26 -6.84
CA HIS A 230 11.35 -9.10 -7.33
C HIS A 230 12.19 -9.62 -6.16
N GLU A 231 12.61 -8.70 -5.29
CA GLU A 231 13.40 -8.97 -4.09
C GLU A 231 12.56 -9.51 -2.93
N LYS A 232 11.24 -9.28 -2.97
CA LYS A 232 10.27 -9.64 -1.92
C LYS A 232 10.64 -9.04 -0.56
N VAL A 233 11.09 -7.79 -0.57
CA VAL A 233 11.50 -7.01 0.61
C VAL A 233 10.98 -5.58 0.50
N TYR A 234 11.03 -4.85 1.62
CA TYR A 234 10.71 -3.43 1.65
C TYR A 234 11.98 -2.60 1.55
N PHE A 235 11.93 -1.55 0.75
CA PHE A 235 12.92 -0.49 0.72
C PHE A 235 12.35 0.77 1.37
N PRO A 236 12.98 1.32 2.42
CA PRO A 236 12.55 2.57 3.04
C PRO A 236 12.50 3.71 2.03
N ALA A 237 11.47 4.54 2.07
CA ALA A 237 11.33 5.68 1.15
C ALA A 237 12.52 6.67 1.21
N THR A 238 13.23 6.71 2.33
CA THR A 238 14.46 7.51 2.52
C THR A 238 15.65 6.97 1.71
N GLU A 239 15.66 5.69 1.38
CA GLU A 239 16.71 5.01 0.61
C GLU A 239 16.38 4.94 -0.88
N LEU A 240 15.12 5.19 -1.26
CA LEU A 240 14.72 5.30 -2.65
C LEU A 240 15.41 6.49 -3.34
N PRO A 241 15.76 6.35 -4.62
CA PRO A 241 16.45 7.40 -5.37
C PRO A 241 15.56 8.65 -5.51
N ALA A 242 16.20 9.82 -5.44
CA ALA A 242 15.53 11.05 -5.83
C ALA A 242 15.31 11.06 -7.35
N LEU A 243 14.11 11.49 -7.77
CA LEU A 243 13.76 11.56 -9.19
C LEU A 243 14.54 12.69 -9.87
N ASN A 244 15.35 12.35 -10.87
CA ASN A 244 15.87 13.30 -11.83
C ASN A 244 14.89 13.38 -13.00
N LEU A 245 14.32 14.55 -13.26
CA LEU A 245 13.31 14.76 -14.29
C LEU A 245 13.71 15.89 -15.25
N TRP A 246 13.37 15.73 -16.52
CA TRP A 246 13.73 16.65 -17.60
C TRP A 246 12.51 17.08 -18.41
N ALA A 247 12.47 18.34 -18.83
CA ALA A 247 11.52 18.87 -19.80
C ALA A 247 12.30 19.29 -21.04
N GLY A 248 12.41 18.38 -22.01
CA GLY A 248 13.40 18.50 -23.08
C GLY A 248 14.80 18.41 -22.48
N GLU A 249 15.61 19.45 -22.69
CA GLU A 249 16.96 19.56 -22.13
C GLU A 249 17.00 20.22 -20.74
N ARG A 250 15.90 20.83 -20.30
CA ARG A 250 15.86 21.55 -19.03
C ARG A 250 15.59 20.59 -17.88
N LYS A 251 16.44 20.61 -16.84
CA LYS A 251 16.16 19.90 -15.59
C LYS A 251 14.97 20.55 -14.87
N VAL A 252 14.00 19.73 -14.47
CA VAL A 252 12.84 20.15 -13.67
C VAL A 252 13.21 20.09 -12.19
N LYS A 253 12.87 21.11 -11.42
CA LYS A 253 12.99 21.06 -9.96
C LYS A 253 11.90 20.14 -9.40
N VAL A 254 12.33 19.07 -8.72
CA VAL A 254 11.47 18.08 -8.08
C VAL A 254 11.48 18.31 -6.57
N SER A 255 10.38 18.00 -5.88
CA SER A 255 10.28 18.12 -4.42
C SER A 255 11.24 17.16 -3.70
N ASP A 256 11.83 17.62 -2.60
CA ASP A 256 12.65 16.77 -1.73
C ASP A 256 11.83 15.90 -0.76
N ASP A 257 10.49 15.98 -0.82
CA ASP A 257 9.59 15.14 -0.02
C ASP A 257 9.87 13.65 -0.26
N ILE A 258 10.18 12.94 0.82
CA ILE A 258 10.46 11.51 0.79
C ILE A 258 9.25 10.68 0.33
N ILE A 259 8.02 11.18 0.51
CA ILE A 259 6.81 10.49 0.07
C ILE A 259 6.77 10.41 -1.46
N LEU A 260 7.19 11.48 -2.14
CA LEU A 260 7.26 11.51 -3.61
C LEU A 260 8.13 10.37 -4.15
N ARG A 261 9.24 10.05 -3.48
CA ARG A 261 10.15 8.97 -3.90
C ARG A 261 9.47 7.60 -3.93
N ASN A 262 8.48 7.38 -3.06
CA ASN A 262 7.65 6.18 -3.06
C ASN A 262 6.60 6.22 -4.19
N CYS A 263 5.93 7.36 -4.38
CA CYS A 263 4.90 7.52 -5.43
C CYS A 263 5.47 7.25 -6.84
N VAL A 264 6.67 7.76 -7.13
CA VAL A 264 7.31 7.64 -8.45
C VAL A 264 7.83 6.23 -8.74
N GLN A 265 7.73 5.27 -7.81
CA GLN A 265 8.00 3.87 -8.13
C GLN A 265 6.93 3.26 -9.05
N CYS A 266 5.72 3.83 -9.02
CA CYS A 266 4.60 3.46 -9.88
C CYS A 266 4.27 4.55 -10.90
N HIS A 267 4.28 5.83 -10.48
CA HIS A 267 3.97 7.00 -11.31
C HIS A 267 5.25 7.61 -11.92
N ALA A 268 5.98 6.81 -12.68
CA ALA A 268 7.30 7.16 -13.19
C ALA A 268 7.26 7.75 -14.62
N PRO A 269 8.24 8.59 -14.99
CA PRO A 269 8.46 8.92 -16.39
C PRO A 269 9.01 7.72 -17.15
N ASN A 270 9.11 7.86 -18.47
CA ASN A 270 9.81 6.87 -19.30
C ASN A 270 11.31 6.78 -18.96
N ALA A 271 12.00 5.83 -19.59
CA ALA A 271 13.43 5.58 -19.37
C ALA A 271 14.36 6.77 -19.69
N HIS A 272 13.88 7.79 -20.42
CA HIS A 272 14.62 9.03 -20.67
C HIS A 272 14.36 10.11 -19.62
N HIS A 273 13.57 9.80 -18.59
CA HIS A 273 13.23 10.69 -17.49
C HIS A 273 12.57 12.00 -17.97
N GLN A 274 11.76 11.91 -19.03
CA GLN A 274 11.06 13.07 -19.58
C GLN A 274 9.73 13.29 -18.86
N ALA A 275 9.49 14.52 -18.42
CA ALA A 275 8.31 14.92 -17.68
C ALA A 275 7.02 14.72 -18.49
N GLY A 276 6.00 14.18 -17.84
CA GLY A 276 4.68 13.91 -18.42
C GLY A 276 4.66 12.79 -19.45
N THR A 277 5.65 11.89 -19.41
CA THR A 277 5.66 10.65 -20.21
C THR A 277 5.27 9.46 -19.35
N ALA A 278 4.83 8.37 -19.99
CA ALA A 278 4.31 7.20 -19.30
C ALA A 278 3.21 7.59 -18.29
N ASP A 279 3.41 7.30 -16.99
CA ASP A 279 2.47 7.66 -15.93
C ASP A 279 3.01 8.77 -15.00
N ASP A 280 4.05 9.49 -15.42
CA ASP A 280 4.58 10.62 -14.67
C ASP A 280 3.53 11.73 -14.56
N ARG A 281 3.28 12.14 -13.31
CA ARG A 281 2.44 13.29 -12.95
C ARG A 281 3.21 14.32 -12.12
N THR A 282 4.53 14.24 -12.09
CA THR A 282 5.36 15.13 -11.28
C THR A 282 5.09 16.60 -11.66
N PRO A 283 4.76 17.47 -10.68
CA PRO A 283 4.45 18.86 -10.96
C PRO A 283 5.58 19.63 -11.66
N ARG A 284 5.24 20.39 -12.71
CA ARG A 284 6.12 21.36 -13.37
C ARG A 284 5.36 22.64 -13.73
N GLY A 285 6.06 23.60 -14.33
CA GLY A 285 5.45 24.89 -14.67
C GLY A 285 5.16 25.69 -13.41
N VAL A 286 3.92 26.13 -13.21
CA VAL A 286 3.54 26.94 -12.03
C VAL A 286 3.54 26.16 -10.71
N HIS A 287 3.56 24.83 -10.78
CA HIS A 287 3.59 23.93 -9.63
C HIS A 287 4.96 23.23 -9.44
N GLU A 288 5.99 23.66 -10.18
CA GLU A 288 7.32 23.04 -10.14
C GLU A 288 7.92 23.04 -8.72
N GLY A 289 8.40 21.88 -8.26
CA GLY A 289 8.98 21.68 -6.94
C GLY A 289 7.98 21.34 -5.82
N LEU A 290 6.68 21.29 -6.09
CA LEU A 290 5.68 20.81 -5.13
C LEU A 290 5.68 19.27 -5.06
N SER A 291 5.39 18.73 -3.87
CA SER A 291 5.17 17.30 -3.67
C SER A 291 3.76 16.90 -4.14
N CYS A 292 3.55 15.62 -4.48
CA CYS A 292 2.21 15.08 -4.77
C CYS A 292 1.22 15.38 -3.63
N THR A 293 1.68 15.26 -2.39
CA THR A 293 0.88 15.44 -1.17
C THR A 293 0.51 16.90 -0.90
N ALA A 294 1.07 17.86 -1.63
CA ALA A 294 0.63 19.25 -1.57
C ALA A 294 -0.77 19.42 -2.18
N CYS A 295 -1.13 18.56 -3.14
CA CYS A 295 -2.42 18.61 -3.82
C CYS A 295 -3.30 17.39 -3.56
N HIS A 296 -2.71 16.20 -3.42
CA HIS A 296 -3.44 14.94 -3.27
C HIS A 296 -3.46 14.46 -1.83
N ASP A 297 -4.63 13.99 -1.36
CA ASP A 297 -4.72 13.24 -0.11
C ASP A 297 -3.96 11.91 -0.24
N ALA A 298 -3.19 11.56 0.79
CA ALA A 298 -2.24 10.45 0.76
C ALA A 298 -2.90 9.07 0.52
N HIS A 299 -4.15 8.86 0.94
CA HIS A 299 -4.80 7.55 0.83
C HIS A 299 -5.91 7.51 -0.22
N SER A 300 -6.66 8.60 -0.44
CA SER A 300 -7.68 8.62 -1.51
C SER A 300 -7.13 9.07 -2.86
N ASN A 301 -5.95 9.69 -2.89
CA ASN A 301 -5.41 10.39 -4.06
C ASN A 301 -6.34 11.53 -4.55
N ASP A 302 -7.29 11.96 -3.71
CA ASP A 302 -8.23 13.01 -4.05
C ASP A 302 -7.53 14.37 -3.97
N ALA A 303 -7.63 15.16 -5.05
CA ALA A 303 -7.13 16.53 -5.13
C ALA A 303 -8.24 17.57 -5.03
N LYS A 304 -9.50 17.16 -4.83
CA LYS A 304 -10.63 18.06 -4.74
C LYS A 304 -10.43 19.07 -3.62
N ASN A 305 -10.65 20.35 -3.93
CA ASN A 305 -10.45 21.50 -3.04
C ASN A 305 -9.00 21.81 -2.66
N SER A 306 -8.00 21.07 -3.16
CA SER A 306 -6.59 21.39 -2.88
C SER A 306 -6.22 22.80 -3.31
N CYS A 307 -6.71 23.24 -4.48
CA CYS A 307 -6.50 24.58 -4.99
C CYS A 307 -6.94 25.67 -4.00
N ALA A 308 -8.10 25.51 -3.35
CA ALA A 308 -8.64 26.48 -2.41
C ALA A 308 -7.80 26.60 -1.11
N SER A 309 -6.96 25.61 -0.81
CA SER A 309 -6.06 25.65 0.35
C SER A 309 -4.86 26.58 0.13
N CYS A 310 -4.50 26.84 -1.13
CA CYS A 310 -3.39 27.73 -1.51
C CYS A 310 -3.86 29.01 -2.20
N HIS A 311 -4.99 28.97 -2.90
CA HIS A 311 -5.50 30.06 -3.70
C HIS A 311 -6.74 30.70 -3.05
N PRO A 312 -6.84 32.04 -3.06
CA PRO A 312 -5.94 32.98 -3.75
C PRO A 312 -4.68 33.36 -2.95
N ALA A 313 -4.49 32.88 -1.73
CA ALA A 313 -3.47 33.34 -0.80
C ALA A 313 -2.04 33.40 -1.38
N ILE A 314 -1.68 32.46 -2.26
CA ILE A 314 -0.34 32.33 -2.87
C ILE A 314 -0.35 32.75 -4.35
N SER A 315 -1.51 33.01 -4.95
CA SER A 315 -1.56 33.44 -6.36
C SER A 315 -1.42 34.95 -6.52
N ASN A 316 -0.47 35.32 -7.36
CA ASN A 316 -0.22 36.69 -7.76
C ASN A 316 -1.06 37.14 -8.96
N CYS A 317 -1.82 36.24 -9.61
CA CYS A 317 -2.52 36.55 -10.85
C CYS A 317 -3.94 37.12 -10.65
N LYS A 318 -4.47 37.11 -9.41
CA LYS A 318 -5.83 37.58 -9.06
C LYS A 318 -6.97 36.92 -9.87
N ILE A 319 -6.72 35.72 -10.40
CA ILE A 319 -7.70 34.92 -11.14
C ILE A 319 -8.20 33.82 -10.20
N ASP A 320 -9.48 33.48 -10.35
CA ASP A 320 -10.05 32.28 -9.72
C ASP A 320 -9.51 31.03 -10.43
N VAL A 321 -8.46 30.45 -9.86
CA VAL A 321 -7.77 29.30 -10.46
C VAL A 321 -8.66 28.06 -10.58
N THR A 322 -9.71 27.97 -9.77
CA THR A 322 -10.64 26.83 -9.78
C THR A 322 -11.53 26.80 -11.02
N LYS A 323 -11.66 27.95 -11.71
CA LYS A 323 -12.46 28.11 -12.93
C LYS A 323 -11.61 28.25 -14.20
N MET A 324 -10.29 28.15 -14.07
CA MET A 324 -9.40 28.24 -15.21
C MET A 324 -9.57 27.01 -16.10
N ASN A 325 -9.37 27.20 -17.41
CA ASN A 325 -9.37 26.12 -18.39
C ASN A 325 -8.15 25.21 -18.14
N THR A 326 -8.31 24.26 -17.21
CA THR A 326 -7.31 23.28 -16.79
C THR A 326 -7.99 21.96 -16.47
N SER A 327 -7.21 20.88 -16.41
CA SER A 327 -7.71 19.55 -16.06
C SER A 327 -8.29 19.44 -14.65
N TYR A 328 -8.12 20.46 -13.79
CA TYR A 328 -8.81 20.56 -12.50
C TYR A 328 -10.29 20.87 -12.67
N ALA A 329 -10.64 21.83 -13.53
CA ALA A 329 -12.01 22.27 -13.76
C ALA A 329 -12.74 21.35 -14.77
N ASP A 330 -12.01 20.88 -15.79
CA ASP A 330 -12.53 20.01 -16.84
C ASP A 330 -11.45 18.99 -17.24
N ALA A 331 -11.69 17.71 -16.97
CA ALA A 331 -10.76 16.63 -17.26
C ALA A 331 -10.37 16.50 -18.75
N THR A 332 -11.15 17.09 -19.66
CA THR A 332 -10.86 17.11 -21.11
C THR A 332 -10.03 18.33 -21.56
N SER A 333 -9.74 19.25 -20.65
CA SER A 333 -8.96 20.45 -20.93
C SER A 333 -7.57 20.09 -21.49
N PRO A 334 -7.09 20.82 -22.51
CA PRO A 334 -5.74 20.62 -23.03
C PRO A 334 -4.64 21.06 -22.04
N ASN A 335 -5.00 21.82 -21.00
CA ASN A 335 -4.05 22.35 -20.03
C ASN A 335 -4.03 21.45 -18.79
N ASN A 336 -3.15 20.46 -18.78
CA ASN A 336 -3.00 19.55 -17.65
C ASN A 336 -2.50 20.29 -16.40
N ILE A 337 -3.23 20.17 -15.28
CA ILE A 337 -2.96 20.88 -14.02
C ILE A 337 -1.57 20.57 -13.43
N HIS A 338 -1.04 19.38 -13.69
CA HIS A 338 0.30 18.99 -13.23
C HIS A 338 1.39 19.77 -13.96
N PHE A 339 1.10 20.24 -15.17
CA PHE A 339 2.10 20.70 -16.14
C PHE A 339 1.91 22.14 -16.60
N VAL A 340 0.81 22.77 -16.18
CA VAL A 340 0.38 24.08 -16.64
C VAL A 340 1.43 25.15 -16.36
N ALA A 341 1.70 25.98 -17.36
CA ALA A 341 2.60 27.11 -17.31
C ALA A 341 1.83 28.43 -17.42
N CYS A 342 2.48 29.54 -17.08
CA CYS A 342 1.88 30.87 -17.19
C CYS A 342 1.36 31.13 -18.62
N ALA A 343 2.10 30.73 -19.65
CA ALA A 343 1.73 30.94 -21.05
C ALA A 343 0.49 30.17 -21.51
N ASP A 344 0.11 29.10 -20.80
CA ASP A 344 -1.09 28.32 -21.12
C ASP A 344 -2.37 29.08 -20.75
N CYS A 345 -2.25 30.03 -19.82
CA CYS A 345 -3.35 30.83 -19.29
C CYS A 345 -3.25 32.32 -19.65
N HIS A 346 -2.03 32.83 -19.92
CA HIS A 346 -1.76 34.22 -20.24
C HIS A 346 -1.34 34.38 -21.72
N LYS A 347 -2.28 34.84 -22.56
CA LYS A 347 -2.09 34.99 -24.02
C LYS A 347 -0.92 35.91 -24.41
N GLU A 348 -0.66 36.95 -23.62
CA GLU A 348 0.46 37.88 -23.86
C GLU A 348 1.82 37.22 -23.61
N GLU A 349 1.92 36.42 -22.55
CA GLU A 349 3.13 35.65 -22.24
C GLU A 349 3.42 34.63 -23.34
N LYS A 350 2.38 33.96 -23.85
CA LYS A 350 2.50 33.06 -25.01
C LYS A 350 3.06 33.78 -26.25
N ARG A 351 2.60 35.00 -26.53
CA ARG A 351 3.10 35.81 -27.66
C ARG A 351 4.57 36.21 -27.47
N ARG A 352 4.95 36.57 -26.24
CA ARG A 352 6.34 36.92 -25.89
C ARG A 352 7.30 35.75 -26.11
N ILE A 353 6.97 34.56 -25.61
CA ILE A 353 7.81 33.36 -25.76
C ILE A 353 8.00 33.01 -27.24
N VAL A 354 6.91 33.05 -28.02
CA VAL A 354 6.97 32.76 -29.46
C VAL A 354 7.80 33.79 -30.23
N SER A 355 7.81 35.07 -29.82
CA SER A 355 8.66 36.07 -30.49
C SER A 355 10.14 35.88 -30.16
N THR A 356 10.48 35.44 -28.95
CA THR A 356 11.87 35.15 -28.55
C THR A 356 12.45 33.86 -29.15
N MET A 357 11.62 32.91 -29.59
CA MET A 357 12.09 31.68 -30.26
C MET A 357 12.30 31.85 -31.78
N ARG A 358 11.85 32.97 -32.36
CA ARG A 358 11.97 33.27 -33.80
C ARG A 358 13.15 34.18 -34.14
N ASN A 359 13.81 34.72 -33.12
CA ASN A 359 15.08 35.43 -33.21
C ASN A 359 16.18 34.53 -32.64
#